data_AF-A0A1D2YT92-F1
#
_entry.id   AF-A0A1D2YT92-F1
#
_cell.length_a   1.000
_cell.length_b   1.000
_cell.length_c   1.000
_cell.angle_alpha   90.00
_cell.angle_beta   90.00
_cell.angle_gamma   90.00
#
_symmetry.space_group_name_H-M   'P 1'
#
loop_
_entity.id
_entity.type
_entity.pdbx_description
1 polymer ?
#
loop_
_entity_poly.entity_id
_entity_poly.type
_entity_poly.pdbx_seq_one_letter_code
_entity_poly.pdbx_strand_id
1 'polypeptide(L)'
;MLKNTNIGQLLEEFTQKMTITINNWRNGNDQQGLQNFTQGMQILENILKFYPNEQKNDPIILSELRFLLEKLLVYLQNKDLIGITDTIEFELLPLLTKWKKEVEIDGEKR
;
A
#
# COMPACT_ATOMS: atom_id res chain seq x y z
N MET A 1 -13.45 9.19 19.40
CA MET A 1 -12.88 7.84 19.50
C MET A 1 -13.10 7.12 18.17
N LEU A 2 -12.10 7.09 17.29
CA LEU A 2 -12.10 6.36 16.02
C LEU A 2 -10.63 6.03 15.71
N LYS A 3 -10.02 5.11 16.48
CA LYS A 3 -8.55 5.02 16.49
C LYS A 3 -7.94 3.73 15.95
N ASN A 4 -8.63 2.58 16.00
CA ASN A 4 -8.10 1.33 15.43
C ASN A 4 -8.94 0.72 14.30
N THR A 5 -10.25 1.01 14.23
CA THR A 5 -11.15 0.45 13.20
C THR A 5 -10.87 0.97 11.78
N ASN A 6 -10.04 2.00 11.61
CA ASN A 6 -9.85 2.70 10.34
C ASN A 6 -8.64 2.20 9.53
N ILE A 7 -7.49 1.94 10.16
CA ILE A 7 -6.23 1.63 9.43
C ILE A 7 -6.28 0.24 8.79
N GLY A 8 -6.78 -0.78 9.51
CA GLY A 8 -6.90 -2.13 8.94
C GLY A 8 -7.84 -2.20 7.73
N GLN A 9 -8.92 -1.42 7.75
CA GLN A 9 -9.85 -1.27 6.62
C GLN A 9 -9.18 -0.54 5.45
N LEU A 10 -8.48 0.57 5.70
CA LEU A 10 -7.76 1.28 4.65
C LEU A 10 -6.63 0.42 4.03
N LEU A 11 -5.93 -0.39 4.82
CA LEU A 11 -4.91 -1.33 4.32
C LEU A 11 -5.54 -2.41 3.42
N GLU A 12 -6.73 -2.89 3.78
CA GLU A 12 -7.51 -3.83 2.97
C GLU A 12 -7.96 -3.18 1.65
N GLU A 13 -8.55 -1.97 1.72
CA GLU A 13 -8.97 -1.21 0.54
C GLU A 13 -7.79 -0.92 -0.40
N PHE A 14 -6.63 -0.53 0.15
CA PHE A 14 -5.41 -0.35 -0.62
C PHE A 14 -4.99 -1.64 -1.33
N THR A 15 -4.98 -2.77 -0.60
CA THR A 15 -4.59 -4.08 -1.13
C THR A 15 -5.49 -4.50 -2.29
N GLN A 16 -6.79 -4.27 -2.17
CA GLN A 16 -7.75 -4.55 -3.23
C GLN A 16 -7.50 -3.65 -4.45
N LYS A 17 -7.24 -2.35 -4.26
CA LYS A 17 -6.92 -1.43 -5.36
C LYS A 17 -5.65 -1.83 -6.10
N MET A 18 -4.61 -2.25 -5.38
CA MET A 18 -3.37 -2.74 -5.99
C MET A 18 -3.56 -4.05 -6.77
N THR A 19 -4.34 -4.98 -6.22
CA THR A 19 -4.69 -6.23 -6.93
C THR A 19 -5.44 -5.94 -8.23
N ILE A 20 -6.43 -5.04 -8.20
CA ILE A 20 -7.18 -4.63 -9.40
C ILE A 20 -6.25 -3.91 -10.39
N THR A 21 -5.33 -3.08 -9.90
CA THR A 21 -4.34 -2.39 -10.73
C THR A 21 -3.48 -3.37 -11.52
N ILE A 22 -2.91 -4.37 -10.84
CA ILE A 22 -2.10 -5.42 -11.48
C ILE A 22 -2.91 -6.16 -12.54
N ASN A 23 -4.13 -6.59 -12.18
CA ASN A 23 -5.00 -7.30 -13.12
C ASN A 23 -5.34 -6.46 -14.35
N ASN A 24 -5.58 -5.16 -14.18
CA ASN A 24 -5.84 -4.28 -15.33
C ASN A 24 -4.61 -4.15 -16.24
N TRP A 25 -3.43 -3.89 -15.70
CA TRP A 25 -2.21 -3.78 -16.51
C TRP A 25 -1.84 -5.09 -17.20
N ARG A 26 -2.00 -6.24 -16.53
CA ARG A 26 -1.77 -7.56 -17.15
C ARG A 26 -2.71 -7.84 -18.33
N ASN A 27 -3.90 -7.26 -18.33
CA ASN A 27 -4.90 -7.44 -19.39
C ASN A 27 -4.90 -6.29 -20.43
N GLY A 28 -3.93 -5.37 -20.37
CA GLY A 28 -3.85 -4.22 -21.29
C GLY A 28 -4.89 -3.12 -21.03
N ASN A 29 -5.57 -3.13 -19.88
CA ASN A 29 -6.53 -2.10 -19.46
C ASN A 29 -5.80 -0.93 -18.77
N ASP A 30 -4.88 -0.28 -19.49
CA ASP A 30 -3.90 0.66 -18.91
C ASP A 30 -4.55 1.85 -18.19
N GLN A 31 -5.61 2.40 -18.78
CA GLN A 31 -6.31 3.56 -18.21
C GLN A 31 -7.00 3.19 -16.88
N GLN A 32 -7.69 2.04 -16.83
CA GLN A 32 -8.32 1.54 -15.61
C GLN A 32 -7.26 1.15 -14.58
N GLY A 33 -6.13 0.60 -15.00
CA GLY A 33 -4.97 0.32 -14.15
C GLY A 33 -4.45 1.60 -13.48
N LEU A 34 -4.19 2.65 -14.26
CA LEU A 34 -3.72 3.94 -13.74
C LEU A 34 -4.73 4.59 -12.79
N GLN A 35 -6.03 4.53 -13.10
CA GLN A 35 -7.08 5.05 -12.23
C GLN A 35 -7.10 4.33 -10.87
N ASN A 36 -7.07 3.00 -10.86
CA ASN A 36 -7.04 2.22 -9.62
C ASN A 36 -5.73 2.43 -8.85
N PHE A 37 -4.60 2.55 -9.55
CA PHE A 37 -3.30 2.84 -8.93
C PHE A 37 -3.35 4.18 -8.19
N THR A 38 -3.82 5.23 -8.87
CA THR A 38 -3.93 6.58 -8.29
C THR A 38 -4.85 6.60 -7.07
N GLN A 39 -6.00 5.91 -7.15
CA GLN A 39 -6.91 5.77 -6.00
C GLN A 39 -6.24 5.02 -4.83
N GLY A 40 -5.48 3.97 -5.12
CA GLY A 40 -4.68 3.28 -4.11
C GLY A 40 -3.67 4.22 -3.44
N MET A 41 -2.91 4.99 -4.21
CA MET A 41 -1.94 5.93 -3.64
C MET A 41 -2.60 6.98 -2.73
N GLN A 42 -3.82 7.44 -3.05
CA GLN A 42 -4.60 8.33 -2.17
C GLN A 42 -4.99 7.64 -0.86
N ILE A 43 -5.37 6.36 -0.90
CA ILE A 43 -5.65 5.57 0.31
C ILE A 43 -4.37 5.44 1.16
N LEU A 44 -3.22 5.14 0.56
CA LEU A 44 -1.95 5.05 1.27
C LEU A 44 -1.56 6.38 1.93
N GLU A 45 -1.74 7.49 1.22
CA GLU A 45 -1.53 8.83 1.77
C GLU A 45 -2.44 9.07 2.99
N ASN A 46 -3.70 8.66 2.92
CA ASN A 46 -4.63 8.75 4.06
C ASN A 46 -4.15 7.90 5.23
N ILE A 47 -3.73 6.65 5.00
CA ILE A 47 -3.15 5.79 6.04
C ILE A 47 -2.01 6.55 6.72
N LEU A 48 -1.02 7.03 5.96
CA LEU A 48 0.16 7.72 6.48
C LEU A 48 -0.19 9.02 7.22
N LYS A 49 -1.25 9.74 6.82
CA LYS A 49 -1.74 10.95 7.49
C LYS A 49 -2.39 10.66 8.85
N PHE A 50 -3.10 9.54 8.98
CA PHE A 50 -3.83 9.19 10.21
C PHE A 50 -3.04 8.28 11.15
N TYR A 51 -1.99 7.63 10.66
CA TYR A 51 -1.06 6.81 11.43
C TYR A 51 -0.13 7.55 12.44
N PRO A 52 0.17 8.87 12.40
CA PRO A 52 1.31 9.40 13.18
C PRO A 52 1.13 9.57 14.70
N ASN A 53 -0.04 9.31 15.30
CA ASN A 53 -0.30 9.77 16.69
C ASN A 53 -0.38 8.67 17.75
N GLU A 54 -0.19 7.40 17.40
CA GLU A 54 -0.24 6.31 18.37
C GLU A 54 1.04 5.48 18.34
N GLN A 55 2.08 6.05 18.95
CA GLN A 55 3.21 5.38 19.60
C GLN A 55 3.58 3.99 19.05
N LYS A 56 4.73 3.94 18.36
CA LYS A 56 5.43 2.76 17.79
C LYS A 56 5.01 2.42 16.36
N ASN A 57 5.25 3.35 15.43
CA ASN A 57 5.55 2.91 14.07
C ASN A 57 6.74 1.95 14.17
N ASP A 58 6.66 0.72 13.63
CA ASP A 58 7.87 -0.05 13.38
C ASP A 58 8.68 0.79 12.37
N PRO A 59 9.81 1.40 12.77
CA PRO A 59 10.62 2.22 11.87
C PRO A 59 11.06 1.41 10.64
N ILE A 60 11.08 0.08 10.74
CA ILE A 60 11.39 -0.83 9.64
C ILE A 60 10.30 -0.77 8.56
N ILE A 61 9.01 -0.86 8.90
CA ILE A 61 7.92 -0.84 7.92
C ILE A 61 7.87 0.47 7.13
N LEU A 62 8.00 1.60 7.82
CA LEU A 62 8.00 2.90 7.13
C LEU A 62 9.24 3.10 6.26
N SER A 63 10.39 2.56 6.67
CA SER A 63 11.61 2.59 5.87
C SER A 63 11.48 1.71 4.61
N GLU A 64 10.96 0.49 4.76
CA GLU A 64 10.69 -0.44 3.64
C GLU A 64 9.65 0.17 2.69
N LEU A 65 8.57 0.75 3.20
CA LEU A 65 7.55 1.41 2.39
C LEU A 65 8.15 2.59 1.59
N ARG A 66 8.97 3.43 2.24
CA ARG A 66 9.66 4.54 1.56
C ARG A 66 10.54 4.04 0.42
N PHE A 67 11.31 2.98 0.66
CA PHE A 67 12.15 2.36 -0.37
C PHE A 67 11.32 1.85 -1.56
N LEU A 68 10.20 1.16 -1.29
CA LEU A 68 9.32 0.66 -2.34
C LEU A 68 8.65 1.79 -3.13
N LEU A 69 8.28 2.90 -2.49
CA LEU A 69 7.72 4.07 -3.17
C LEU A 69 8.75 4.74 -4.09
N GLU A 70 10.00 4.86 -3.64
CA GLU A 70 11.11 5.36 -4.47
C GLU A 70 11.34 4.43 -5.67
N LYS A 71 11.32 3.11 -5.45
CA LYS A 71 11.45 2.10 -6.51
C LYS A 71 10.31 2.18 -7.54
N LEU A 72 9.06 2.27 -7.08
CA LEU A 72 7.89 2.44 -7.94
C LEU A 72 7.95 3.73 -8.77
N LEU A 73 8.43 4.83 -8.18
CA LEU A 73 8.62 6.08 -8.90
C LEU A 73 9.60 5.92 -10.08
N VAL A 74 10.71 5.21 -9.87
CA VAL A 74 11.68 4.92 -10.94
C VAL A 74 11.02 4.12 -12.07
N TYR A 75 10.26 3.07 -11.75
CA TYR A 75 9.58 2.29 -12.79
C TYR A 75 8.50 3.08 -13.53
N LEU A 76 7.75 3.93 -12.82
CA LEU A 76 6.78 4.86 -13.44
C LEU A 76 7.45 5.82 -14.42
N GLN A 77 8.58 6.41 -14.05
CA GLN A 77 9.34 7.30 -14.93
C GLN A 77 9.84 6.59 -16.20
N ASN A 78 10.22 5.32 -16.06
CA ASN A 78 10.69 4.48 -17.16
C ASN A 78 9.56 3.80 -17.95
N LYS A 79 8.30 3.98 -17.54
CA LYS A 79 7.14 3.25 -18.08
C LYS A 79 7.29 1.72 -18.03
N ASP A 80 8.03 1.24 -17.03
CA ASP A 80 8.29 -0.18 -16.83
C ASP A 80 7.12 -0.81 -16.06
N LEU A 81 6.06 -1.17 -16.79
CA LEU A 81 4.86 -1.78 -16.20
C LEU A 81 5.16 -3.11 -15.53
N ILE A 82 6.12 -3.89 -16.03
CA ILE A 82 6.52 -5.17 -15.43
C ILE A 82 7.16 -4.92 -14.07
N GLY A 83 8.14 -4.00 -14.01
CA GLY A 83 8.77 -3.58 -12.75
C GLY A 83 7.77 -3.04 -11.74
N ILE A 84 6.77 -2.27 -12.19
CA ILE A 84 5.67 -1.80 -11.33
C ILE A 84 4.85 -2.98 -10.81
N THR A 85 4.35 -3.87 -11.68
CA THR A 85 3.49 -4.98 -11.25
C THR A 85 4.21 -5.94 -10.33
N ASP A 86 5.47 -6.25 -10.60
CA ASP A 86 6.29 -7.16 -9.80
C ASP A 86 6.56 -6.55 -8.41
N THR A 87 6.90 -5.26 -8.36
CA THR A 87 7.12 -4.57 -7.08
C THR A 87 5.86 -4.51 -6.24
N ILE A 88 4.70 -4.26 -6.87
CA ILE A 88 3.43 -4.24 -6.14
C ILE A 88 3.12 -5.65 -5.60
N GLU A 89 3.19 -6.68 -6.46
CA GLU A 89 2.75 -8.04 -6.11
C GLU A 89 3.68 -8.73 -5.12
N PHE A 90 5.00 -8.63 -5.32
CA PHE A 90 5.98 -9.43 -4.58
C PHE A 90 6.66 -8.69 -3.42
N GLU A 91 6.54 -7.37 -3.34
CA GLU A 91 7.17 -6.58 -2.28
C GLU A 91 6.15 -5.76 -1.49
N LEU A 92 5.34 -4.93 -2.16
CA LEU A 92 4.41 -4.03 -1.49
C LEU A 92 3.26 -4.78 -0.81
N LEU A 93 2.56 -5.68 -1.51
CA LEU A 93 1.45 -6.43 -0.92
C LEU A 93 1.89 -7.29 0.29
N PRO A 94 3.03 -8.00 0.26
CA PRO A 94 3.57 -8.68 1.44
C PRO A 94 3.88 -7.73 2.61
N LEU A 95 4.48 -6.56 2.34
CA LEU A 95 4.76 -5.55 3.38
C LEU A 95 3.47 -5.09 4.06
N LEU A 96 2.42 -4.84 3.30
CA LEU A 96 1.13 -4.39 3.84
C LEU A 96 0.41 -5.49 4.62
N THR A 97 0.56 -6.74 4.20
CA THR A 97 0.04 -7.89 4.96
C THR A 97 0.74 -8.01 6.32
N LYS A 98 2.06 -7.79 6.37
CA LYS A 98 2.82 -7.72 7.63
C LYS A 98 2.32 -6.56 8.49
N TRP A 99 2.18 -5.37 7.90
CA TRP A 99 1.71 -4.18 8.61
C TRP A 99 0.30 -4.36 9.19
N LYS A 100 -0.63 -4.93 8.42
CA LYS A 100 -1.99 -5.22 8.89
C LYS A 100 -2.00 -6.11 10.13
N LYS A 101 -1.20 -7.18 10.13
CA LYS A 101 -1.07 -8.09 11.29
C LYS A 101 -0.54 -7.37 12.53
N GLU A 102 0.44 -6.49 12.38
CA GLU A 102 0.97 -5.72 13.50
C GLU A 102 -0.07 -4.76 14.09
N VAL A 103 -0.84 -4.09 13.22
CA VAL A 103 -1.94 -3.22 13.65
C VAL A 103 -3.06 -3.99 14.36
N GLU A 104 -3.40 -5.20 13.89
CA GLU A 104 -4.39 -6.08 14.53
C GLU A 104 -3.90 -6.57 15.91
N ILE A 105 -2.65 -7.02 16.03
CA ILE A 105 -2.04 -7.49 17.29
C ILE A 105 -2.00 -6.38 18.34
N ASP A 106 -1.65 -5.15 17.94
CA ASP A 106 -1.62 -4.00 18.84
C ASP A 106 -3.03 -3.51 19.23
N GLY A 107 -4.04 -3.82 18.41
CA GLY A 107 -5.45 -3.57 18.71
C GLY A 107 -6.04 -4.53 19.76
N GLU A 108 -5.60 -5.78 19.80
CA GLU A 108 -6.06 -6.81 20.76
C GLU A 108 -5.41 -6.70 22.15
N LYS A 109 -4.24 -6.06 22.25
CA LYS A 109 -3.50 -5.88 23.51
C LYS A 109 -3.95 -4.66 24.33
N ARG A 110 -4.99 -3.94 23.89
CA ARG A 110 -5.55 -2.75 24.54
C ARG A 110 -6.94 -3.02 25.08
#